data_AF-A0A1R3J1R8-F1
#
_entry.id   AF-A0A1R3J1R8-F1
#
_cell.length_a   1.000
_cell.length_b   1.000
_cell.length_c   1.000
_cell.angle_alpha   90.00
_cell.angle_beta   90.00
_cell.angle_gamma   90.00
#
_symmetry.space_group_name_H-M   'P 1'
#
loop_
_entity.id
_entity.type
_entity.pdbx_description
1 polymer ?
#
loop_
_entity_poly.entity_id
_entity_poly.type
_entity_poly.pdbx_seq_one_letter_code
_entity_poly.pdbx_strand_id
1 'polypeptide(L)'
;MPRTFYTGHEKFKRTVEQVKKLGLNPLKYVFLTAVQVLAQISKSTQERKCNVFKDWGWSDEEIVSAFGRFPNCIQYSEHKIKATMDFFVNTMGLKSSYIANNPQFLSFSLKKRIIPRFAVFQSLLSKGLIKKEISISTLLSLTENKFLQMFVIRYDDPHLLKLYEEKLGISKCYYFTLIYFVDPFLVTLVPWMMLVALTPNHQFAAIVMSFLLSFWNLFSGFLIPRTEIPIWWRWYYWASPVAWTIYGLVSSQVGDKLDMVEIPGALSKMTVKDYLKTKLGFDYNFLPYVIVAHIGWVLLFLFVFA
;
A
#
# COMPACT_ATOMS: atom_id res chain seq x y z
N MET A 1 23.44 -7.05 21.58
CA MET A 1 23.45 -8.54 21.61
C MET A 1 22.10 -9.09 21.11
N PRO A 2 22.05 -10.20 20.36
CA PRO A 2 20.80 -10.84 19.96
C PRO A 2 19.97 -11.28 21.17
N ARG A 3 18.64 -11.06 21.13
CA ARG A 3 17.69 -11.44 22.21
C ARG A 3 17.74 -12.93 22.59
N THR A 4 18.32 -13.79 21.76
CA THR A 4 18.50 -15.22 22.03
C THR A 4 19.43 -15.54 23.19
N PHE A 5 20.31 -14.63 23.61
CA PHE A 5 21.14 -14.85 24.80
C PHE A 5 20.45 -14.49 26.12
N TYR A 6 19.29 -13.83 26.05
CA TYR A 6 18.46 -13.52 27.21
C TYR A 6 17.36 -14.56 27.48
N THR A 7 17.21 -15.57 26.61
CA THR A 7 16.28 -16.67 26.88
C THR A 7 16.89 -17.59 27.93
N GLY A 8 16.16 -17.88 29.01
CA GLY A 8 16.61 -18.77 30.07
C GLY A 8 17.12 -20.12 29.53
N HIS A 9 18.19 -20.63 30.16
CA HIS A 9 18.93 -21.83 29.73
C HIS A 9 18.02 -23.01 29.35
N GLU A 10 16.98 -23.28 30.17
CA GLU A 10 16.00 -24.34 29.92
C GLU A 10 15.17 -24.13 28.65
N LYS A 11 14.75 -22.89 28.37
CA LYS A 11 14.00 -22.56 27.16
C LYS A 11 14.87 -22.76 25.92
N PHE A 12 16.14 -22.36 25.98
CA PHE A 12 17.09 -22.56 24.90
C PHE A 12 17.33 -24.05 24.64
N LYS A 13 17.63 -24.83 25.68
CA LYS A 13 17.85 -26.28 25.58
C LYS A 13 16.66 -27.01 24.96
N ARG A 14 15.44 -26.74 25.45
CA ARG A 14 14.20 -27.30 24.90
C ARG A 14 14.00 -26.95 23.42
N THR A 15 14.33 -25.72 23.03
CA THR A 15 14.21 -25.26 21.64
C THR A 15 15.20 -25.99 20.73
N VAL A 16 16.45 -26.14 21.17
CA VAL A 16 17.47 -26.89 20.43
C VAL A 16 17.06 -28.35 20.23
N GLU A 17 16.52 -29.00 21.27
CA GLU A 17 15.99 -30.36 21.17
C GLU A 17 14.81 -30.46 20.20
N GLN A 18 13.90 -29.49 20.22
CA GLN A 18 12.79 -29.42 19.27
C GLN A 18 13.28 -29.31 17.82
N VAL A 19 14.24 -28.42 17.55
CA VAL A 19 14.82 -28.25 16.20
C VAL A 19 15.54 -29.52 15.74
N LYS A 20 16.24 -30.23 16.63
CA LYS A 20 16.85 -31.54 16.33
C LYS A 20 15.80 -32.59 15.97
N LYS A 21 14.68 -32.66 16.71
CA LYS A 21 13.56 -33.58 16.42
C LYS A 21 12.91 -33.33 15.06
N LEU A 22 12.96 -32.09 14.55
CA LEU A 22 12.50 -31.74 13.20
C LEU A 22 13.48 -32.19 12.09
N GLY A 23 14.59 -32.87 12.42
CA GLY A 23 15.55 -33.39 11.45
C GLY A 23 16.52 -32.34 10.89
N LEU A 24 16.61 -31.17 11.52
CA LEU A 24 17.50 -30.10 11.05
C LEU A 24 18.95 -30.37 11.47
N ASN A 25 19.87 -30.29 10.50
CA ASN A 25 21.30 -30.53 10.72
C ASN A 25 21.93 -29.37 11.52
N PRO A 26 22.48 -29.61 12.73
CA PRO A 26 23.12 -28.60 13.57
C PRO A 26 24.29 -27.84 12.92
N LEU A 27 24.93 -28.42 11.90
CA LEU A 27 26.06 -27.82 11.19
C LEU A 27 25.65 -26.81 10.11
N LYS A 28 24.36 -26.73 9.77
CA LYS A 28 23.86 -25.78 8.76
C LYS A 28 23.40 -24.48 9.42
N TYR A 29 23.67 -23.35 8.78
CA TYR A 29 23.21 -22.02 9.23
C TYR A 29 21.70 -21.99 9.55
N VAL A 30 20.89 -22.69 8.75
CA VAL A 30 19.43 -22.79 8.93
C VAL A 30 19.04 -23.29 10.32
N PHE A 31 19.86 -24.14 10.95
CA PHE A 31 19.61 -24.61 12.31
C PHE A 31 19.64 -23.47 13.32
N LEU A 32 20.63 -22.57 13.22
CA LEU A 32 20.72 -21.41 14.10
C LEU A 32 19.52 -20.49 13.90
N THR A 33 19.14 -20.23 12.65
CA THR A 33 17.95 -19.43 12.34
C THR A 33 16.68 -20.08 12.91
N ALA A 34 16.53 -21.40 12.79
CA ALA A 34 15.37 -22.12 13.34
C ALA A 34 15.29 -22.04 14.87
N VAL A 35 16.41 -22.20 15.57
CA VAL A 35 16.49 -22.03 17.03
C VAL A 35 16.13 -20.59 17.42
N GLN A 36 16.67 -19.59 16.69
CA GLN A 36 16.35 -18.18 16.94
C GLN A 36 14.87 -17.89 16.77
N VAL A 37 14.24 -18.40 15.70
CA VAL A 37 12.82 -18.21 15.43
C VAL A 37 11.95 -18.82 16.53
N LEU A 38 12.18 -20.10 16.86
CA LEU A 38 11.37 -20.80 17.87
C LEU A 38 11.58 -20.26 19.28
N ALA A 39 12.77 -19.75 19.59
CA ALA A 39 13.01 -19.10 20.88
C ALA A 39 12.19 -17.80 21.06
N GLN A 40 11.83 -17.13 19.95
CA GLN A 40 11.12 -15.86 19.94
C GLN A 40 9.59 -15.99 19.94
N ILE A 41 9.04 -17.12 19.49
CA ILE A 41 7.59 -17.32 19.38
C ILE A 41 7.08 -18.28 20.46
N SER A 42 5.85 -18.09 20.92
CA SER A 42 5.20 -19.06 21.82
C SER A 42 4.76 -20.30 21.04
N LYS A 43 4.65 -21.44 21.73
CA LYS A 43 4.12 -22.68 21.14
C LYS A 43 2.71 -22.48 20.57
N SER A 44 1.86 -21.74 21.28
CA SER A 44 0.51 -21.38 20.82
C SER A 44 0.53 -20.54 19.54
N THR A 45 1.49 -19.63 19.39
CA THR A 45 1.66 -18.85 18.16
C THR A 45 2.13 -19.74 17.02
N GLN A 46 3.10 -20.62 17.28
CA GLN A 46 3.56 -21.61 16.30
C GLN A 46 2.39 -22.47 15.77
N GLU A 47 1.57 -23.03 16.67
CA GLU A 47 0.41 -23.86 16.32
C GLU A 47 -0.60 -23.09 15.47
N ARG A 48 -0.94 -21.84 15.83
CA ARG A 48 -1.83 -20.98 15.03
C ARG A 48 -1.29 -20.75 13.62
N LYS A 49 0.01 -20.47 13.46
CA LYS A 49 0.63 -20.27 12.14
C LYS A 49 0.65 -21.54 11.32
N CYS A 50 0.95 -22.68 11.94
CA CYS A 50 0.89 -23.98 11.27
C CYS A 50 -0.54 -24.28 10.80
N ASN A 51 -1.56 -23.99 11.61
CA ASN A 51 -2.96 -24.15 11.20
C ASN A 51 -3.31 -23.27 10.00
N VAL A 52 -2.80 -22.04 9.93
CA VAL A 52 -2.96 -21.22 8.72
C VAL A 52 -2.37 -21.90 7.48
N PHE A 53 -1.21 -22.54 7.58
CA PHE A 53 -0.66 -23.31 6.44
C PHE A 53 -1.51 -24.54 6.09
N LYS A 54 -2.07 -25.22 7.10
CA LYS A 54 -3.01 -26.34 6.90
C LYS A 54 -4.30 -25.91 6.23
N ASP A 55 -4.82 -24.72 6.55
CA ASP A 55 -5.99 -24.13 5.87
C ASP A 55 -5.72 -23.94 4.35
N TRP A 56 -4.46 -23.75 3.96
CA TRP A 56 -4.02 -23.69 2.56
C TRP A 56 -3.59 -25.05 1.99
N GLY A 57 -3.88 -26.15 2.69
CA GLY A 57 -3.68 -27.52 2.24
C GLY A 57 -2.27 -28.07 2.42
N TRP A 58 -1.42 -27.45 3.26
CA TRP A 58 -0.09 -28.01 3.54
C TRP A 58 -0.17 -29.19 4.51
N SER A 59 0.54 -30.27 4.19
CA SER A 59 0.74 -31.38 5.13
C SER A 59 1.71 -31.02 6.26
N ASP A 60 1.74 -31.82 7.34
CA ASP A 60 2.71 -31.62 8.41
C ASP A 60 4.16 -31.78 7.90
N GLU A 61 4.39 -32.71 6.97
CA GLU A 61 5.69 -32.89 6.31
C GLU A 61 6.08 -31.67 5.47
N GLU A 62 5.13 -31.10 4.71
CA GLU A 62 5.36 -29.89 3.93
C GLU A 62 5.67 -28.69 4.82
N ILE A 63 4.99 -28.54 5.95
CA ILE A 63 5.26 -27.47 6.94
C ILE A 63 6.66 -27.63 7.53
N VAL A 64 7.04 -28.85 7.95
CA VAL A 64 8.38 -29.12 8.50
C VAL A 64 9.45 -28.87 7.44
N SER A 65 9.21 -29.32 6.20
CA SER A 65 10.11 -29.11 5.07
C SER A 65 10.27 -27.62 4.73
N ALA A 66 9.17 -26.87 4.70
CA ALA A 66 9.15 -25.42 4.47
C ALA A 66 9.92 -24.67 5.59
N PHE A 67 9.63 -25.00 6.85
CA PHE A 67 10.36 -24.45 8.00
C PHE A 67 11.85 -24.78 7.92
N GLY A 68 12.20 -26.00 7.52
CA GLY A 68 13.58 -26.44 7.35
C GLY A 68 14.33 -25.81 6.17
N ARG A 69 13.63 -25.21 5.20
CA ARG A 69 14.23 -24.39 4.13
C ARG A 69 14.31 -22.92 4.50
N PHE A 70 13.29 -22.39 5.18
CA PHE A 70 13.20 -20.99 5.53
C PHE A 70 12.43 -20.80 6.86
N PRO A 71 13.12 -20.88 8.02
CA PRO A 71 12.47 -20.85 9.32
C PRO A 71 11.64 -19.59 9.59
N ASN A 72 12.03 -18.47 8.98
CA ASN A 72 11.33 -17.19 9.12
C ASN A 72 9.92 -17.20 8.52
N CYS A 73 9.52 -18.23 7.76
CA CYS A 73 8.16 -18.34 7.21
C CYS A 73 7.07 -18.21 8.29
N ILE A 74 7.33 -18.69 9.50
CA ILE A 74 6.39 -18.69 10.63
C ILE A 74 6.37 -17.35 11.39
N GLN A 75 7.36 -16.48 11.17
CA GLN A 75 7.45 -15.19 11.86
C GLN A 75 6.53 -14.12 11.26
N TYR A 76 6.05 -14.31 10.03
CA TYR A 76 5.15 -13.35 9.39
C TYR A 76 3.76 -13.36 10.03
N SER A 77 3.06 -12.21 9.98
CA SER A 77 1.69 -12.11 10.46
C SER A 77 0.75 -13.07 9.70
N GLU A 78 -0.30 -13.55 10.36
CA GLU A 78 -1.25 -14.48 9.72
C GLU A 78 -1.90 -13.82 8.50
N HIS A 79 -2.24 -12.55 8.63
CA HIS A 79 -2.71 -11.71 7.53
C HIS A 79 -1.74 -11.69 6.35
N LYS A 80 -0.43 -11.51 6.59
CA LYS A 80 0.56 -11.50 5.49
C LYS A 80 0.64 -12.86 4.81
N ILE A 81 0.64 -13.95 5.58
CA ILE A 81 0.67 -15.31 5.02
C ILE A 81 -0.58 -15.55 4.16
N LYS A 82 -1.77 -15.32 4.72
CA LYS A 82 -3.06 -15.49 4.02
C LYS A 82 -3.14 -14.65 2.75
N ALA A 83 -2.81 -13.37 2.81
CA ALA A 83 -2.85 -12.49 1.63
C ALA A 83 -1.85 -12.92 0.54
N THR A 84 -0.68 -13.44 0.92
CA THR A 84 0.32 -13.92 -0.05
C THR A 84 -0.09 -15.25 -0.66
N MET A 85 -0.63 -16.17 0.14
CA MET A 85 -1.15 -17.46 -0.33
C MET A 85 -2.35 -17.28 -1.24
N ASP A 86 -3.29 -16.40 -0.89
CA ASP A 86 -4.46 -16.06 -1.72
C ASP A 86 -4.05 -15.55 -3.10
N PHE A 87 -3.08 -14.63 -3.15
CA PHE A 87 -2.56 -14.16 -4.42
C PHE A 87 -1.92 -15.30 -5.24
N PHE A 88 -1.08 -16.13 -4.65
CA PHE A 88 -0.41 -17.20 -5.41
C PHE A 88 -1.33 -18.34 -5.83
N VAL A 89 -2.21 -18.79 -4.94
CA VAL A 89 -3.05 -19.97 -5.16
C VAL A 89 -4.31 -19.58 -5.92
N ASN A 90 -5.05 -18.58 -5.45
CA ASN A 90 -6.36 -18.23 -6.01
C ASN A 90 -6.22 -17.29 -7.20
N THR A 91 -5.40 -16.23 -7.10
CA THR A 91 -5.25 -15.26 -8.20
C THR A 91 -4.36 -15.80 -9.33
N MET A 92 -3.23 -16.41 -8.98
CA MET A 92 -2.23 -16.87 -9.96
C MET A 92 -2.38 -18.34 -10.35
N GLY A 93 -3.24 -19.11 -9.68
CA GLY A 93 -3.46 -20.53 -9.98
C GLY A 93 -2.28 -21.45 -9.68
N LEU A 94 -1.35 -21.04 -8.80
CA LEU A 94 -0.21 -21.88 -8.43
C LEU A 94 -0.63 -22.96 -7.44
N LYS A 95 -0.02 -24.14 -7.56
CA LYS A 95 -0.22 -25.21 -6.58
C LYS A 95 0.32 -24.78 -5.22
N SER A 96 -0.48 -24.98 -4.15
CA SER A 96 -0.07 -24.66 -2.79
C SER A 96 1.23 -25.36 -2.38
N SER A 97 1.41 -26.62 -2.77
CA SER A 97 2.63 -27.40 -2.54
C SER A 97 3.88 -26.83 -3.25
N TYR A 98 3.71 -26.10 -4.37
CA TYR A 98 4.83 -25.39 -4.99
C TYR A 98 5.32 -24.24 -4.10
N ILE A 99 4.41 -23.59 -3.37
CA ILE A 99 4.75 -22.54 -2.40
C ILE A 99 5.38 -23.14 -1.14
N ALA A 100 4.91 -24.31 -0.68
CA ALA A 100 5.53 -25.05 0.43
C ALA A 100 7.01 -25.40 0.14
N ASN A 101 7.32 -25.71 -1.11
CA ASN A 101 8.71 -25.95 -1.55
C ASN A 101 9.53 -24.66 -1.73
N ASN A 102 8.89 -23.49 -1.78
CA ASN A 102 9.51 -22.17 -1.95
C ASN A 102 9.05 -21.16 -0.87
N PRO A 103 9.23 -21.47 0.42
CA PRO A 103 8.72 -20.66 1.53
C PRO A 103 9.26 -19.23 1.58
N GLN A 104 10.38 -18.96 0.90
CA GLN A 104 10.94 -17.61 0.73
C GLN A 104 9.98 -16.65 0.02
N PHE A 105 9.00 -17.14 -0.75
CA PHE A 105 8.02 -16.27 -1.41
C PHE A 105 7.19 -15.45 -0.42
N LEU A 106 6.96 -16.00 0.79
CA LEU A 106 6.27 -15.29 1.88
C LEU A 106 7.07 -14.09 2.40
N SER A 107 8.39 -14.06 2.16
CA SER A 107 9.23 -12.95 2.62
C SER A 107 9.01 -11.67 1.82
N PHE A 108 8.73 -11.80 0.52
CA PHE A 108 8.62 -10.67 -0.39
C PHE A 108 7.42 -9.77 -0.06
N SER A 109 7.51 -8.51 -0.45
CA SER A 109 6.40 -7.57 -0.33
C SER A 109 5.35 -7.87 -1.40
N LEU A 110 4.12 -8.14 -0.97
CA LEU A 110 3.01 -8.38 -1.89
C LEU A 110 2.79 -7.15 -2.81
N LYS A 111 2.62 -5.97 -2.21
CA LYS A 111 2.34 -4.72 -2.93
C LYS A 111 3.55 -4.15 -3.67
N LYS A 112 4.74 -4.21 -3.09
CA LYS A 112 5.94 -3.54 -3.64
C LYS A 112 6.80 -4.43 -4.53
N ARG A 113 6.55 -5.74 -4.61
CA ARG A 113 7.41 -6.66 -5.36
C ARG A 113 6.64 -7.74 -6.11
N ILE A 114 5.77 -8.47 -5.45
CA ILE A 114 5.07 -9.61 -6.07
C ILE A 114 4.10 -9.09 -7.15
N ILE A 115 3.12 -8.26 -6.78
CA ILE A 115 2.08 -7.78 -7.70
C ILE A 115 2.66 -7.03 -8.91
N PRO A 116 3.58 -6.04 -8.75
CA PRO A 116 4.09 -5.29 -9.90
C PRO A 116 4.86 -6.17 -10.89
N ARG A 117 5.68 -7.11 -10.38
CA ARG A 117 6.47 -7.99 -11.24
C ARG A 117 5.62 -9.02 -11.95
N PHE A 118 4.60 -9.55 -11.28
CA PHE A 118 3.67 -10.49 -11.90
C PHE A 118 2.81 -9.83 -12.99
N ALA A 119 2.39 -8.58 -12.80
CA ALA A 119 1.64 -7.86 -13.83
C ALA A 119 2.46 -7.69 -15.12
N VAL A 120 3.73 -7.26 -14.99
CA VAL A 120 4.67 -7.18 -16.13
C VAL A 120 4.87 -8.56 -16.76
N PHE A 121 5.11 -9.58 -15.94
CA PHE A 121 5.32 -10.95 -16.40
C PHE A 121 4.11 -11.50 -17.18
N GLN A 122 2.90 -11.30 -16.67
CA GLN A 122 1.66 -11.71 -17.34
C GLN A 122 1.45 -10.93 -18.65
N SER A 123 1.76 -9.64 -18.68
CA SER A 123 1.67 -8.83 -19.90
C SER A 123 2.65 -9.30 -20.98
N LEU A 124 3.88 -9.66 -20.60
CA LEU A 124 4.86 -10.24 -21.52
C LEU A 124 4.44 -11.62 -22.02
N LEU A 125 3.86 -12.46 -21.14
CA LEU A 125 3.34 -13.78 -21.51
C LEU A 125 2.17 -13.65 -22.51
N SER A 126 1.22 -12.75 -22.27
CA SER A 126 0.07 -12.57 -23.17
C SER A 126 0.47 -12.02 -24.54
N LYS A 127 1.56 -11.25 -24.61
CA LYS A 127 2.18 -10.80 -25.87
C LYS A 127 3.06 -11.86 -26.55
N GLY A 128 3.26 -13.02 -25.93
CA GLY A 128 4.14 -14.08 -26.45
C GLY A 128 5.64 -13.74 -26.43
N LEU A 129 6.04 -12.69 -25.71
CA LEU A 129 7.42 -12.20 -25.66
C LEU A 129 8.32 -13.03 -24.75
N ILE A 130 7.74 -13.78 -23.81
CA ILE A 130 8.45 -14.69 -22.92
C ILE A 130 7.79 -16.07 -22.89
N LYS A 131 8.60 -17.10 -22.64
CA LYS A 131 8.12 -18.46 -22.44
C LYS A 131 7.67 -18.68 -21.00
N LYS A 132 6.66 -19.54 -20.82
CA LYS A 132 6.14 -19.97 -19.50
C LYS A 132 7.19 -20.65 -18.61
N GLU A 133 8.30 -21.09 -19.20
CA GLU A 133 9.40 -21.80 -18.52
C GLU A 133 10.22 -20.91 -17.58
N ILE A 134 10.10 -19.58 -17.66
CA ILE A 134 10.78 -18.69 -16.72
C ILE A 134 10.26 -18.96 -15.30
N SER A 135 11.16 -19.43 -14.44
CA SER A 135 10.85 -19.71 -13.04
C SER A 135 10.39 -18.46 -12.31
N ILE A 136 9.22 -18.54 -11.67
CA ILE A 136 8.69 -17.52 -10.75
C ILE A 136 9.70 -17.18 -9.65
N SER A 137 10.47 -18.17 -9.22
CA SER A 137 11.54 -17.96 -8.24
C SER A 137 12.57 -16.96 -8.74
N THR A 138 12.98 -17.06 -10.02
CA THR A 138 13.88 -16.11 -10.66
C THR A 138 13.25 -14.72 -10.73
N LEU A 139 12.00 -14.63 -11.19
CA LEU A 139 11.27 -13.37 -11.31
C LEU A 139 11.25 -12.57 -10.00
N LEU A 140 10.96 -13.24 -8.88
CA LEU A 140 10.85 -12.59 -7.58
C LEU A 140 12.22 -12.30 -6.95
N SER A 141 13.21 -13.16 -7.17
CA SER A 141 14.54 -13.06 -6.54
C SER A 141 15.44 -11.98 -7.15
N LEU A 142 15.22 -11.58 -8.41
CA LEU A 142 16.01 -10.53 -9.07
C LEU A 142 16.01 -9.21 -8.28
N THR A 143 17.13 -8.48 -8.31
CA THR A 143 17.16 -7.09 -7.82
C THR A 143 16.27 -6.22 -8.70
N GLU A 144 15.85 -5.05 -8.20
CA GLU A 144 14.99 -4.14 -8.95
C GLU A 144 15.59 -3.72 -10.29
N ASN A 145 16.86 -3.28 -10.29
CA ASN A 145 17.57 -2.91 -11.52
C ASN A 145 17.62 -4.08 -12.52
N LYS A 146 18.03 -5.28 -12.09
CA LYS A 146 18.06 -6.45 -12.99
C LYS A 146 16.67 -6.82 -13.51
N PHE A 147 15.64 -6.71 -12.68
CA PHE A 147 14.27 -6.95 -13.11
C PHE A 147 13.84 -5.95 -14.20
N LEU A 148 14.05 -4.64 -13.99
CA LEU A 148 13.70 -3.62 -14.98
C LEU A 148 14.46 -3.81 -16.29
N GLN A 149 15.77 -4.08 -16.22
CA GLN A 149 16.59 -4.33 -17.40
C GLN A 149 16.10 -5.55 -18.20
N MET A 150 15.78 -6.66 -17.53
CA MET A 150 15.43 -7.91 -18.20
C MET A 150 13.97 -7.99 -18.65
N PHE A 151 13.04 -7.36 -17.92
CA PHE A 151 11.59 -7.53 -18.12
C PHE A 151 10.85 -6.25 -18.51
N VAL A 152 11.50 -5.08 -18.48
CA VAL A 152 10.87 -3.81 -18.87
C VAL A 152 11.64 -3.16 -20.01
N ILE A 153 12.88 -2.75 -19.77
CA ILE A 153 13.70 -1.97 -20.72
C ILE A 153 14.02 -2.76 -21.99
N ARG A 154 14.34 -4.06 -21.86
CA ARG A 154 14.69 -4.93 -22.98
C ARG A 154 13.65 -4.95 -24.12
N TYR A 155 12.37 -4.76 -23.81
CA TYR A 155 11.29 -4.86 -24.79
C TYR A 155 10.91 -3.52 -25.42
N ASP A 156 11.55 -2.42 -25.00
CA ASP A 156 11.30 -1.05 -25.47
C ASP A 156 9.81 -0.67 -25.57
N ASP A 157 9.04 -1.12 -24.57
CA ASP A 157 7.60 -0.89 -24.49
C ASP A 157 7.28 0.04 -23.32
N PRO A 158 6.94 1.32 -23.59
CA PRO A 158 6.58 2.29 -22.55
C PRO A 158 5.41 1.84 -21.66
N HIS A 159 4.52 0.97 -22.18
CA HIS A 159 3.41 0.43 -21.41
C HIS A 159 3.89 -0.45 -20.25
N LEU A 160 4.99 -1.19 -20.39
CA LEU A 160 5.49 -2.07 -19.33
C LEU A 160 5.99 -1.29 -18.12
N LEU A 161 6.69 -0.18 -18.35
CA LEU A 161 7.15 0.70 -17.27
C LEU A 161 5.96 1.34 -16.56
N LYS A 162 5.03 1.90 -17.34
CA LYS A 162 3.80 2.49 -16.80
C LYS A 162 2.98 1.49 -15.97
N LEU A 163 2.82 0.26 -16.47
CA LEU A 163 2.15 -0.82 -15.76
C LEU A 163 2.87 -1.17 -14.45
N TYR A 164 4.20 -1.29 -14.48
CA TYR A 164 4.98 -1.57 -13.27
C TYR A 164 4.80 -0.48 -12.22
N GLU A 165 4.90 0.80 -12.60
CA GLU A 165 4.74 1.95 -11.71
C GLU A 165 3.33 2.08 -11.13
N GLU A 166 2.31 1.85 -11.95
CA GLU A 166 0.91 1.81 -11.54
C GLU A 166 0.70 0.74 -10.46
N LYS A 167 1.19 -0.49 -10.70
CA LYS A 167 1.05 -1.60 -9.75
C LYS A 167 1.90 -1.42 -8.51
N LEU A 168 3.03 -0.71 -8.59
CA LEU A 168 3.83 -0.38 -7.41
C LEU A 168 3.16 0.68 -6.54
N GLY A 169 2.17 1.40 -7.08
CA GLY A 169 1.45 2.47 -6.41
C GLY A 169 2.27 3.75 -6.23
N ILE A 170 3.38 3.90 -7.00
CA ILE A 170 4.28 5.06 -6.89
C ILE A 170 3.50 6.36 -7.10
N SER A 171 2.66 6.40 -8.12
CA SER A 171 1.83 7.56 -8.45
C SER A 171 0.91 7.95 -7.29
N LYS A 172 0.25 6.98 -6.63
CA LYS A 172 -0.62 7.24 -5.47
C LYS A 172 0.16 7.72 -4.25
N CYS A 173 1.36 7.19 -4.01
CA CYS A 173 2.22 7.64 -2.92
C CYS A 173 2.76 9.05 -3.18
N TYR A 174 3.17 9.38 -4.41
CA TYR A 174 3.63 10.72 -4.75
C TYR A 174 2.52 11.76 -4.59
N TYR A 175 1.31 11.50 -5.11
CA TYR A 175 0.17 12.40 -4.92
C TYR A 175 -0.21 12.53 -3.44
N PHE A 176 -0.24 11.43 -2.70
CA PHE A 176 -0.49 11.47 -1.26
C PHE A 176 0.55 12.30 -0.53
N THR A 177 1.85 12.10 -0.80
CA THR A 177 2.92 12.83 -0.14
C THR A 177 2.88 14.32 -0.50
N LEU A 178 2.65 14.67 -1.77
CA LEU A 178 2.52 16.06 -2.22
C LEU A 178 1.33 16.73 -1.53
N ILE A 179 0.14 16.13 -1.56
CA ILE A 179 -1.08 16.74 -1.01
C ILE A 179 -1.07 16.73 0.53
N TYR A 180 -0.50 15.71 1.17
CA TYR A 180 -0.53 15.60 2.64
C TYR A 180 0.56 16.43 3.34
N PHE A 181 1.76 16.56 2.76
CA PHE A 181 2.88 17.25 3.42
C PHE A 181 3.10 18.68 2.91
N VAL A 182 2.89 18.96 1.62
CA VAL A 182 3.13 20.30 1.06
C VAL A 182 1.93 21.21 1.28
N ASP A 183 0.71 20.64 1.22
CA ASP A 183 -0.50 21.44 1.16
C ASP A 183 -0.92 22.07 2.50
N PRO A 184 -0.91 21.38 3.66
CA PRO A 184 -1.31 22.02 4.92
C PRO A 184 -0.39 23.20 5.30
N PHE A 185 0.90 23.11 4.96
CA PHE A 185 1.87 24.17 5.22
C PHE A 185 1.62 25.39 4.34
N LEU A 186 1.27 25.23 3.07
CA LEU A 186 1.03 26.34 2.15
C LEU A 186 -0.40 26.88 2.21
N VAL A 187 -1.37 26.06 2.60
CA VAL A 187 -2.80 26.40 2.56
C VAL A 187 -3.36 26.87 3.90
N THR A 188 -2.82 26.41 5.03
CA THR A 188 -3.26 26.92 6.33
C THR A 188 -2.36 28.07 6.79
N LEU A 189 -1.04 27.85 6.90
CA LEU A 189 -0.10 28.82 7.47
C LEU A 189 0.06 30.11 6.65
N VAL A 190 0.11 30.00 5.32
CA VAL A 190 0.44 31.16 4.47
C VAL A 190 -0.73 32.15 4.35
N PRO A 191 -2.01 31.73 4.25
CA PRO A 191 -3.14 32.66 4.40
C PRO A 191 -3.19 33.35 5.75
N TRP A 192 -2.78 32.68 6.85
CA TRP A 192 -2.66 33.32 8.15
C TRP A 192 -1.64 34.46 8.12
N MET A 193 -0.47 34.22 7.52
CA MET A 193 0.57 35.25 7.37
C MET A 193 0.10 36.39 6.45
N MET A 194 -0.58 36.06 5.35
CA MET A 194 -1.12 37.05 4.40
C MET A 194 -2.18 37.93 5.07
N LEU A 195 -3.12 37.33 5.82
CA LEU A 195 -4.16 38.10 6.47
C LEU A 195 -3.60 38.98 7.58
N VAL A 196 -2.63 38.49 8.37
CA VAL A 196 -1.94 39.33 9.37
C VAL A 196 -1.19 40.48 8.68
N ALA A 197 -0.59 40.27 7.51
CA ALA A 197 0.07 41.34 6.76
C ALA A 197 -0.93 42.37 6.19
N LEU A 198 -2.12 41.94 5.79
CA LEU A 198 -3.17 42.79 5.21
C LEU A 198 -4.08 43.46 6.25
N THR A 199 -4.02 43.04 7.52
CA THR A 199 -4.87 43.58 8.57
C THR A 199 -4.06 44.41 9.56
N PRO A 200 -4.63 45.49 10.10
CA PRO A 200 -3.91 46.39 11.00
C PRO A 200 -3.59 45.78 12.37
N ASN A 201 -4.21 44.64 12.73
CA ASN A 201 -4.03 43.99 14.03
C ASN A 201 -4.27 42.47 13.97
N HIS A 202 -3.42 41.69 14.64
CA HIS A 202 -3.52 40.25 14.77
C HIS A 202 -4.85 39.75 15.38
N GLN A 203 -5.49 40.50 16.28
CA GLN A 203 -6.79 40.13 16.84
C GLN A 203 -7.89 40.15 15.78
N PHE A 204 -7.86 41.14 14.88
CA PHE A 204 -8.80 41.24 13.78
C PHE A 204 -8.56 40.11 12.76
N ALA A 205 -7.29 39.82 12.45
CA ALA A 205 -6.92 38.68 11.62
C ALA A 205 -7.47 37.35 12.18
N ALA A 206 -7.35 37.13 13.50
CA ALA A 206 -7.82 35.92 14.15
C ALA A 206 -9.34 35.73 14.06
N ILE A 207 -10.11 36.81 14.23
CA ILE A 207 -11.58 36.77 14.12
C ILE A 207 -11.99 36.42 12.69
N VAL A 208 -11.42 37.13 11.70
CA VAL A 208 -11.74 36.91 10.29
C VAL A 208 -11.34 35.50 9.84
N MET A 209 -10.19 34.98 10.27
CA MET A 209 -9.78 33.61 9.94
C MET A 209 -10.66 32.55 10.60
N SER A 210 -11.08 32.75 11.84
CA SER A 210 -11.96 31.79 12.53
C SER A 210 -13.27 31.60 11.77
N PHE A 211 -13.80 32.69 11.21
CA PHE A 211 -14.96 32.67 10.32
C PHE A 211 -14.64 31.99 8.98
N LEU A 212 -13.57 32.38 8.30
CA LEU A 212 -13.19 31.81 7.00
C LEU A 212 -12.87 30.31 7.06
N LEU A 213 -12.19 29.84 8.11
CA LEU A 213 -11.91 28.43 8.33
C LEU A 213 -13.18 27.61 8.54
N SER A 214 -14.16 28.17 9.24
CA SER A 214 -15.46 27.51 9.45
C SER A 214 -16.18 27.30 8.12
N PHE A 215 -16.17 28.33 7.25
CA PHE A 215 -16.75 28.24 5.91
C PHE A 215 -15.95 27.32 4.98
N TRP A 216 -14.61 27.37 5.01
CA TRP A 216 -13.77 26.48 4.22
C TRP A 216 -13.99 25.02 4.57
N ASN A 217 -14.08 24.69 5.86
CA ASN A 217 -14.37 23.32 6.30
C ASN A 217 -15.77 22.86 5.88
N LEU A 218 -16.79 23.72 6.04
CA LEU A 218 -18.18 23.40 5.71
C LEU A 218 -18.37 23.08 4.21
N PHE A 219 -17.78 23.90 3.34
CA PHE A 219 -17.93 23.78 1.88
C PHE A 219 -16.74 23.10 1.19
N SER A 220 -15.87 22.39 1.92
CA SER A 220 -14.72 21.68 1.35
C SER A 220 -15.07 20.39 0.59
N GLY A 221 -16.34 19.96 0.61
CA GLY A 221 -16.78 18.69 0.01
C GLY A 221 -16.78 17.49 0.95
N PHE A 222 -16.31 17.63 2.19
CA PHE A 222 -16.37 16.57 3.20
C PHE A 222 -17.69 16.58 3.99
N LEU A 223 -18.08 17.73 4.55
CA LEU A 223 -19.33 17.86 5.29
C LEU A 223 -20.54 17.97 4.36
N ILE A 224 -20.44 18.80 3.33
CA ILE A 224 -21.45 18.97 2.29
C ILE A 224 -20.83 18.56 0.95
N PRO A 225 -21.26 17.44 0.35
CA PRO A 225 -20.79 17.02 -0.97
C PRO A 225 -20.99 18.12 -2.03
N ARG A 226 -20.05 18.25 -2.98
CA ARG A 226 -20.12 19.29 -4.03
C ARG A 226 -21.41 19.22 -4.85
N THR A 227 -21.96 18.02 -5.00
CA THR A 227 -23.22 17.74 -5.71
C THR A 227 -24.42 18.40 -5.04
N GLU A 228 -24.41 18.51 -3.71
CA GLU A 228 -25.49 19.06 -2.88
C GLU A 228 -25.35 20.57 -2.64
N ILE A 229 -24.16 21.14 -2.87
CA ILE A 229 -23.97 22.60 -2.80
C ILE A 229 -24.81 23.27 -3.90
N PRO A 230 -25.66 24.26 -3.55
CA PRO A 230 -26.45 25.01 -4.53
C PRO A 230 -25.56 25.63 -5.60
N ILE A 231 -26.02 25.65 -6.85
CA ILE A 231 -25.18 25.98 -8.02
C ILE A 231 -24.48 27.33 -7.86
N TRP A 232 -25.17 28.34 -7.31
CA TRP A 232 -24.62 29.68 -7.09
C TRP A 232 -23.57 29.77 -5.96
N TRP A 233 -23.47 28.77 -5.09
CA TRP A 233 -22.43 28.68 -4.05
C TRP A 233 -21.22 27.82 -4.47
N ARG A 234 -21.30 27.13 -5.62
CA ARG A 234 -20.22 26.21 -6.05
C ARG A 234 -18.91 26.89 -6.42
N TRP A 235 -18.90 28.20 -6.71
CA TRP A 235 -17.64 28.93 -6.93
C TRP A 235 -16.79 28.97 -5.65
N TYR A 236 -17.43 29.06 -4.48
CA TYR A 236 -16.72 29.10 -3.20
C TYR A 236 -16.01 27.78 -2.91
N TYR A 237 -16.63 26.65 -3.28
CA TYR A 237 -15.99 25.33 -3.25
C TYR A 237 -14.65 25.36 -4.01
N TRP A 238 -14.61 25.94 -5.21
CA TRP A 238 -13.38 26.02 -6.01
C TRP A 238 -12.41 27.12 -5.57
N ALA A 239 -12.89 28.13 -4.84
CA ALA A 239 -12.05 29.12 -4.19
C ALA A 239 -11.43 28.61 -2.87
N SER A 240 -11.90 27.47 -2.36
CA SER A 240 -11.40 26.85 -1.13
C SER A 240 -10.18 25.98 -1.44
N PRO A 241 -8.98 26.33 -0.96
CA PRO A 241 -7.81 25.48 -1.14
C PRO A 241 -7.98 24.11 -0.43
N VAL A 242 -8.70 24.09 0.71
CA VAL A 242 -9.06 22.86 1.44
C VAL A 242 -9.90 21.91 0.57
N ALA A 243 -10.77 22.43 -0.29
CA ALA A 243 -11.57 21.60 -1.18
C ALA A 243 -10.71 20.87 -2.21
N TRP A 244 -9.68 21.54 -2.75
CA TRP A 244 -8.71 20.94 -3.66
C TRP A 244 -7.85 19.87 -2.97
N THR A 245 -7.46 20.08 -1.70
CA THR A 245 -6.74 19.09 -0.89
C THR A 245 -7.56 17.81 -0.75
N ILE A 246 -8.82 17.94 -0.30
CA ILE A 246 -9.71 16.80 -0.07
C ILE A 246 -10.00 16.08 -1.38
N TYR A 247 -10.25 16.84 -2.46
CA TYR A 247 -10.42 16.26 -3.79
C TYR A 247 -9.22 15.42 -4.19
N GLY A 248 -8.01 15.97 -4.10
CA GLY A 248 -6.79 15.28 -4.47
C GLY A 248 -6.54 14.03 -3.62
N LEU A 249 -6.76 14.09 -2.31
CA LEU A 249 -6.60 12.94 -1.41
C LEU A 249 -7.59 11.82 -1.75
N VAL A 250 -8.88 12.15 -1.84
CA VAL A 250 -9.93 11.15 -2.10
C VAL A 250 -9.76 10.54 -3.48
N SER A 251 -9.60 11.37 -4.52
CA SER A 251 -9.44 10.87 -5.89
C SER A 251 -8.15 10.05 -6.05
N SER A 252 -7.00 10.48 -5.52
CA SER A 252 -5.74 9.73 -5.67
C SER A 252 -5.73 8.37 -4.94
N GLN A 253 -6.36 8.27 -3.78
CA GLN A 253 -6.31 7.06 -2.95
C GLN A 253 -7.36 6.02 -3.34
N VAL A 254 -8.57 6.48 -3.66
CA VAL A 254 -9.73 5.60 -3.85
C VAL A 254 -10.52 5.88 -5.13
N GLY A 255 -10.21 6.94 -5.88
CA GLY A 255 -10.95 7.34 -7.08
C GLY A 255 -10.87 6.37 -8.26
N ASP A 256 -9.92 5.44 -8.26
CA ASP A 256 -9.73 4.44 -9.31
C ASP A 256 -10.19 3.02 -8.91
N LYS A 257 -10.75 2.84 -7.70
CA LYS A 257 -11.17 1.53 -7.21
C LYS A 257 -12.51 1.10 -7.83
N LEU A 258 -12.54 -0.13 -8.32
CA LEU A 258 -13.73 -0.78 -8.88
C LEU A 258 -14.44 -1.71 -7.88
N ASP A 259 -13.98 -1.73 -6.62
CA ASP A 259 -14.59 -2.52 -5.55
C ASP A 259 -16.07 -2.13 -5.38
N MET A 260 -16.94 -3.12 -5.17
CA MET A 260 -18.37 -2.89 -4.98
C MET A 260 -18.66 -2.43 -3.55
N VAL A 261 -19.46 -1.38 -3.40
CA VAL A 261 -19.90 -0.86 -2.09
C VAL A 261 -21.40 -1.09 -1.93
N GLU A 262 -21.80 -1.61 -0.77
CA GLU A 262 -23.19 -1.69 -0.35
C GLU A 262 -23.57 -0.39 0.36
N ILE A 263 -24.55 0.32 -0.20
CA ILE A 263 -25.05 1.57 0.38
C ILE A 263 -26.34 1.24 1.13
N PRO A 264 -26.47 1.61 2.41
CA PRO A 264 -27.70 1.44 3.15
C PRO A 264 -28.88 2.06 2.40
N GLY A 265 -29.86 1.24 2.02
CA GLY A 265 -31.07 1.68 1.30
C GLY A 265 -30.98 1.75 -0.23
N ALA A 266 -29.84 1.39 -0.85
CA ALA A 266 -29.74 1.31 -2.31
C ALA A 266 -30.02 -0.12 -2.82
N LEU A 267 -30.89 -0.24 -3.84
CA LEU A 267 -31.25 -1.52 -4.48
C LEU A 267 -30.14 -2.13 -5.35
N SER A 268 -29.11 -1.36 -5.71
CA SER A 268 -28.01 -1.81 -6.58
C SER A 268 -26.65 -1.55 -5.96
N LYS A 269 -25.75 -2.53 -6.11
CA LYS A 269 -24.33 -2.37 -5.79
C LYS A 269 -23.69 -1.46 -6.84
N MET A 270 -22.91 -0.49 -6.39
CA MET A 270 -22.14 0.38 -7.27
C MET A 270 -20.65 0.34 -6.91
N THR A 271 -19.79 0.67 -7.87
CA THR A 271 -18.36 0.71 -7.62
C THR A 271 -17.98 1.92 -6.75
N VAL A 272 -16.87 1.82 -6.01
CA VAL A 272 -16.31 2.97 -5.24
C VAL A 272 -16.13 4.18 -6.16
N LYS A 273 -15.55 3.99 -7.34
CA LYS A 273 -15.36 5.05 -8.35
C LYS A 273 -16.68 5.73 -8.74
N ASP A 274 -17.72 4.95 -9.04
CA ASP A 274 -19.01 5.51 -9.47
C ASP A 274 -19.72 6.23 -8.33
N TYR A 275 -19.62 5.69 -7.11
CA TYR A 275 -20.13 6.36 -5.91
C TYR A 275 -19.46 7.72 -5.69
N LEU A 276 -18.13 7.75 -5.71
CA LEU A 276 -17.35 8.98 -5.55
C LEU A 276 -17.72 10.03 -6.60
N LYS A 277 -17.89 9.62 -7.86
CA LYS A 277 -18.23 10.54 -8.96
C LYS A 277 -19.66 11.05 -8.89
N THR A 278 -20.64 10.16 -8.67
CA THR A 278 -22.07 10.48 -8.76
C THR A 278 -22.61 11.09 -7.48
N LYS A 279 -22.19 10.61 -6.31
CA LYS A 279 -22.70 11.07 -5.00
C LYS A 279 -21.85 12.18 -4.42
N LEU A 280 -20.52 12.06 -4.50
CA LEU A 280 -19.60 13.00 -3.84
C LEU A 280 -18.97 14.04 -4.80
N GLY A 281 -19.00 13.78 -6.11
CA GLY A 281 -18.46 14.70 -7.14
C GLY A 281 -16.95 14.59 -7.36
N PHE A 282 -16.29 13.55 -6.84
CA PHE A 282 -14.87 13.28 -7.03
C PHE A 282 -14.64 12.41 -8.28
N ASP A 283 -13.84 12.90 -9.22
CA ASP A 283 -13.48 12.22 -10.46
C ASP A 283 -11.96 12.04 -10.53
N TYR A 284 -11.52 10.80 -10.68
CA TYR A 284 -10.11 10.47 -10.82
C TYR A 284 -9.44 11.18 -12.02
N ASN A 285 -10.18 11.35 -13.12
CA ASN A 285 -9.64 11.99 -14.33
C ASN A 285 -9.38 13.48 -14.13
N PHE A 286 -9.92 14.09 -13.07
CA PHE A 286 -9.72 15.50 -12.76
C PHE A 286 -8.44 15.77 -11.95
N LEU A 287 -7.74 14.72 -11.49
CA LEU A 287 -6.55 14.83 -10.64
C LEU A 287 -5.42 15.71 -11.23
N PRO A 288 -5.13 15.71 -12.55
CA PRO A 288 -4.15 16.63 -13.12
C PRO A 288 -4.51 18.11 -12.93
N TYR A 289 -5.78 18.47 -13.03
CA TYR A 289 -6.25 19.85 -12.83
C TYR A 289 -6.14 20.27 -11.36
N VAL A 290 -6.34 19.34 -10.43
CA VAL A 290 -6.13 19.56 -9.00
C VAL A 290 -4.67 19.98 -8.74
N ILE A 291 -3.70 19.35 -9.40
CA ILE A 291 -2.28 19.71 -9.24
C ILE A 291 -2.02 21.13 -9.74
N VAL A 292 -2.55 21.47 -10.93
CA VAL A 292 -2.41 22.82 -11.50
C VAL A 292 -3.01 23.88 -10.58
N ALA A 293 -4.16 23.60 -9.97
CA ALA A 293 -4.79 24.50 -9.02
C ALA A 293 -3.90 24.74 -7.78
N HIS A 294 -3.27 23.69 -7.23
CA HIS A 294 -2.33 23.84 -6.12
C HIS A 294 -1.10 24.67 -6.51
N ILE A 295 -0.52 24.45 -7.69
CA ILE A 295 0.59 25.28 -8.20
C ILE A 295 0.15 26.74 -8.31
N GLY A 296 -1.06 26.99 -8.81
CA GLY A 296 -1.65 28.33 -8.91
C GLY A 296 -1.75 29.02 -7.54
N TRP A 297 -2.20 28.30 -6.50
CA TRP A 297 -2.23 28.82 -5.12
C TRP A 297 -0.84 29.17 -4.60
N VAL A 298 0.16 28.31 -4.83
CA VAL A 298 1.55 28.59 -4.41
C VAL A 298 2.08 29.86 -5.08
N LEU A 299 1.87 30.01 -6.39
CA LEU A 299 2.29 31.20 -7.13
C LEU A 299 1.57 32.47 -6.66
N LEU A 300 0.26 32.39 -6.38
CA LEU A 300 -0.51 33.50 -5.82
C LEU A 300 0.07 33.95 -4.48
N PHE A 301 0.40 33.02 -3.59
CA PHE A 301 1.02 33.36 -2.32
C PHE A 301 2.39 34.00 -2.49
N LEU A 302 3.26 33.43 -3.33
CA LEU A 302 4.57 34.02 -3.61
C LEU A 302 4.46 35.45 -4.13
N PHE A 303 3.47 35.75 -4.97
CA PHE A 303 3.22 37.09 -5.48
C PHE A 303 2.81 38.08 -4.38
N VAL A 304 2.03 37.68 -3.39
CA VAL A 304 1.60 38.58 -2.30
C VAL A 304 2.75 38.95 -1.35
N PHE A 305 3.78 38.10 -1.25
CA PHE A 305 4.96 38.35 -0.43
C PHE A 305 6.18 38.89 -1.23
N ALA A 306 6.03 39.12 -2.54
CA ALA A 306 7.05 39.70 -3.41
C ALA A 306 6.93 41.23 -3.46
#